data_AF-W2UPN8-F1
#
_entry.id   AF-W2UPN8-F1
#
_cell.length_a   1.000
_cell.length_b   1.000
_cell.length_c   1.000
_cell.angle_alpha   90.00
_cell.angle_beta   90.00
_cell.angle_gamma   90.00
#
_symmetry.space_group_name_H-M   'P 1'
#
loop_
_entity.id
_entity.type
_entity.pdbx_description
1 polymer ?
#
loop_
_entity_poly.entity_id
_entity_poly.type
_entity_poly.pdbx_seq_one_letter_code
_entity_poly.pdbx_strand_id
1 'polypeptide(L)'
;MIYRKLQITVFLLCAVLFSCGISNEQAKQGLVKFLQENHQGKYQIKTFKKQVKEISLEPDMFWVELELKENSNVIISFQWDANRKALYLPKGKHEVASIDSIARKKLSRERMVSDLKKSLGSNALNISIDRSYINLCLDREPEIDFIDSLSIQIKNVLEQYPQEWNTEARVNISTSKNETGFLQLIVKPKHYDDSNLKEQFKPNAVLVNAFGSEKATDVTQKIFKTLEKRTRSRQMLKMWINQQNLNDLYVAVEVEKQNPRAPKNLPTSYGVYLAKWNAKDFKVDKLRFFNYASISKRGIVQFLEGRLPEAYQIRTYTN
;
A
#
# COMPACT_ATOMS: atom_id res chain seq x y z
N MET A 1 66.97 -4.99 -12.54
CA MET A 1 66.57 -3.81 -11.72
C MET A 1 65.64 -2.83 -12.45
N ILE A 2 65.76 -2.67 -13.78
CA ILE A 2 64.94 -1.75 -14.60
C ILE A 2 63.47 -2.21 -14.70
N TYR A 3 63.20 -3.51 -14.84
CA TYR A 3 61.84 -4.08 -14.93
C TYR A 3 60.96 -3.86 -13.68
N ARG A 4 61.56 -3.90 -12.48
CA ARG A 4 60.83 -3.63 -11.21
C ARG A 4 60.41 -2.17 -11.08
N LYS A 5 61.24 -1.22 -11.55
CA LYS A 5 60.87 0.20 -11.58
C LYS A 5 59.78 0.47 -12.60
N LEU A 6 59.84 -0.16 -13.79
CA LEU A 6 58.82 0.00 -14.82
C LEU A 6 57.44 -0.53 -14.38
N GLN A 7 57.38 -1.68 -13.69
CA GLN A 7 56.13 -2.21 -13.14
C GLN A 7 55.52 -1.32 -12.06
N ILE A 8 56.33 -0.76 -11.16
CA ILE A 8 55.85 0.16 -10.13
C ILE A 8 55.32 1.46 -10.75
N THR A 9 56.00 1.99 -11.77
CA THR A 9 55.54 3.20 -12.49
C THR A 9 54.25 2.95 -13.25
N VAL A 10 54.10 1.81 -13.92
CA VAL A 10 52.86 1.43 -14.62
C VAL A 10 51.72 1.21 -13.61
N PHE A 11 51.99 0.61 -12.45
CA PHE A 11 50.99 0.40 -11.39
C PHE A 11 50.54 1.73 -10.75
N LEU A 12 51.46 2.68 -10.52
CA LEU A 12 51.16 4.04 -10.09
C LEU A 12 50.42 4.84 -11.16
N LEU A 13 50.78 4.71 -12.44
CA LEU A 13 50.06 5.35 -13.54
C LEU A 13 48.62 4.81 -13.64
N CYS A 14 48.43 3.50 -13.51
CA CYS A 14 47.11 2.89 -13.46
C CYS A 14 46.34 3.35 -12.21
N ALA A 15 46.95 3.41 -11.03
CA ALA A 15 46.29 3.87 -9.79
C ALA A 15 45.84 5.34 -9.88
N VAL A 16 46.61 6.21 -10.55
CA VAL A 16 46.21 7.59 -10.82
C VAL A 16 45.09 7.66 -11.86
N LEU A 17 45.15 6.85 -12.92
CA LEU A 17 44.13 6.79 -13.98
C LEU A 17 42.80 6.18 -13.51
N PHE A 18 42.80 5.30 -12.51
CA PHE A 18 41.59 4.77 -11.87
C PHE A 18 41.00 5.69 -10.79
N SER A 19 41.64 6.84 -10.50
CA SER A 19 41.19 7.78 -9.45
C SER A 19 40.56 9.09 -9.99
N CYS A 20 40.39 9.24 -11.30
CA CYS A 20 39.83 10.45 -11.93
C CYS A 20 38.30 10.57 -11.77
N GLY A 21 37.81 10.54 -10.53
CA GLY A 21 36.45 10.96 -10.19
C GLY A 21 36.47 12.29 -9.44
N ILE A 22 35.43 13.10 -9.62
CA ILE A 22 35.23 14.34 -8.88
C ILE A 22 35.20 14.03 -7.38
N SER A 23 35.95 14.82 -6.60
CA SER A 23 35.99 14.66 -5.15
C SER A 23 34.64 15.01 -4.52
N ASN A 24 34.34 14.46 -3.34
CA ASN A 24 33.08 14.76 -2.64
C ASN A 24 32.87 16.26 -2.44
N GLU A 25 33.92 16.99 -2.05
CA GLU A 25 33.84 18.44 -1.81
C GLU A 25 33.56 19.22 -3.10
N GLN A 26 34.26 18.90 -4.20
CA GLN A 26 34.01 19.53 -5.49
C GLN A 26 32.59 19.23 -5.99
N ALA A 27 32.14 17.99 -5.86
CA ALA A 27 30.80 17.58 -6.26
C ALA A 27 29.70 18.29 -5.45
N LYS A 28 29.90 18.43 -4.14
CA LYS A 28 28.98 19.12 -3.23
C LYS A 28 28.95 20.62 -3.51
N GLN A 29 30.10 21.27 -3.72
CA GLN A 29 30.17 22.68 -4.12
C GLN A 29 29.47 22.92 -5.46
N GLY A 30 29.67 22.02 -6.43
CA GLY A 30 28.99 22.05 -7.72
C GLY A 30 27.45 21.99 -7.57
N LEU A 31 26.95 21.10 -6.71
CA LEU A 31 25.52 21.02 -6.39
C LEU A 31 25.02 22.29 -5.70
N VAL A 32 25.75 22.84 -4.72
CA VAL A 32 25.36 24.09 -4.05
C VAL A 32 25.21 25.22 -5.05
N LYS A 33 26.18 25.39 -5.95
CA LYS A 33 26.15 26.39 -7.01
C LYS A 33 24.95 26.16 -7.95
N PHE A 34 24.74 24.93 -8.40
CA PHE A 34 23.59 24.56 -9.22
C PHE A 34 22.25 24.94 -8.55
N LEU A 35 22.09 24.66 -7.25
CA LEU A 35 20.88 25.00 -6.50
C LEU A 35 20.72 26.51 -6.29
N GLN A 36 21.80 27.26 -6.15
CA GLN A 36 21.75 28.72 -6.07
C GLN A 36 21.31 29.34 -7.40
N GLU A 37 21.91 28.91 -8.51
CA GLU A 37 21.65 29.44 -9.85
C GLU A 37 20.23 29.09 -10.34
N ASN A 38 19.78 27.86 -10.10
CA ASN A 38 18.53 27.35 -10.70
C ASN A 38 17.33 27.36 -9.75
N HIS A 39 17.57 27.36 -8.43
CA HIS A 39 16.51 27.23 -7.44
C HIS A 39 16.60 28.31 -6.34
N GLN A 40 17.45 29.33 -6.49
CA GLN A 40 17.53 30.51 -5.64
C GLN A 40 17.63 30.18 -4.13
N GLY A 41 18.30 29.08 -3.79
CA GLY A 41 18.49 28.67 -2.39
C GLY A 41 17.23 28.20 -1.66
N LYS A 42 16.15 27.82 -2.38
CA LYS A 42 14.92 27.23 -1.81
C LYS A 42 15.15 25.93 -1.02
N TYR A 43 16.23 25.23 -1.33
CA TYR A 43 16.55 23.91 -0.78
C TYR A 43 17.79 23.95 0.11
N GLN A 44 17.81 23.06 1.11
CA GLN A 44 18.95 22.75 1.94
C GLN A 44 19.40 21.31 1.71
N ILE A 45 20.70 21.07 1.58
CA ILE A 45 21.25 19.72 1.44
C ILE A 45 21.18 19.03 2.80
N LYS A 46 20.37 17.97 2.90
CA LYS A 46 20.23 17.13 4.09
C LYS A 46 21.22 15.97 4.07
N THR A 47 21.33 15.30 2.92
CA THR A 47 22.23 14.17 2.71
C THR A 47 23.00 14.37 1.41
N PHE A 48 24.31 14.10 1.43
CA PHE A 48 25.16 14.04 0.24
C PHE A 48 26.16 12.90 0.42
N LYS A 49 25.97 11.79 -0.29
CA LYS A 49 26.77 10.56 -0.12
C LYS A 49 27.19 10.02 -1.47
N LYS A 50 28.49 9.77 -1.67
CA LYS A 50 29.00 9.12 -2.87
C LYS A 50 28.41 7.71 -2.99
N GLN A 51 27.87 7.35 -4.15
CA GLN A 51 27.37 6.00 -4.36
C GLN A 51 28.53 5.07 -4.71
N VAL A 52 29.04 4.37 -3.71
CA VAL A 52 29.99 3.26 -3.92
C VAL A 52 29.15 2.00 -4.08
N LYS A 53 28.64 1.75 -5.28
CA LYS A 53 28.14 0.41 -5.62
C LYS A 53 29.36 -0.46 -5.88
N GLU A 54 29.44 -1.62 -5.22
CA GLU A 54 30.56 -2.57 -5.31
C GLU A 54 30.93 -3.01 -6.75
N ILE A 55 30.09 -2.71 -7.76
CA ILE A 55 30.31 -3.06 -9.18
C ILE A 55 29.86 -1.92 -10.16
N SER A 56 29.66 -0.66 -9.71
CA SER A 56 29.18 0.43 -10.61
C SER A 56 30.30 1.34 -11.10
N LEU A 57 30.40 1.50 -12.42
CA LEU A 57 31.40 2.28 -13.18
C LEU A 57 31.15 3.81 -13.21
N GLU A 58 30.38 4.37 -12.29
CA GLU A 58 30.02 5.81 -12.32
C GLU A 58 30.67 6.55 -11.14
N PRO A 59 31.96 6.95 -11.25
CA PRO A 59 32.75 7.50 -10.14
C PRO A 59 32.26 8.88 -9.66
N ASP A 60 31.39 9.54 -10.43
CA ASP A 60 30.90 10.90 -10.20
C ASP A 60 29.44 10.96 -9.73
N MET A 61 28.87 9.82 -9.32
CA MET A 61 27.48 9.71 -8.89
C MET A 61 27.30 9.78 -7.38
N PHE A 62 26.39 10.65 -6.95
CA PHE A 62 26.12 10.96 -5.55
C PHE A 62 24.64 10.82 -5.23
N TRP A 63 24.31 10.15 -4.12
CA TRP A 63 22.99 10.22 -3.52
C TRP A 63 22.81 11.56 -2.81
N VAL A 64 21.71 12.24 -3.12
CA VAL A 64 21.38 13.54 -2.57
C VAL A 64 19.98 13.51 -1.99
N GLU A 65 19.83 14.10 -0.81
CA GLU A 65 18.54 14.45 -0.25
C GLU A 65 18.51 15.94 0.02
N LEU A 66 17.51 16.61 -0.55
CA LEU A 66 17.25 18.02 -0.34
C LEU A 66 16.01 18.17 0.54
N GLU A 67 16.11 19.06 1.51
CA GLU A 67 14.99 19.54 2.30
C GLU A 67 14.52 20.89 1.76
N LEU A 68 13.22 21.07 1.64
CA LEU A 68 12.63 22.34 1.25
C LEU A 68 12.55 23.27 2.47
N LYS A 69 13.16 24.46 2.40
CA LYS A 69 13.27 25.36 3.57
C LYS A 69 11.93 25.86 4.10
N GLU A 70 10.95 26.09 3.23
CA GLU A 70 9.60 26.52 3.64
C GLU A 70 8.79 25.40 4.32
N ASN A 71 9.19 24.14 4.15
CA ASN A 71 8.54 23.00 4.78
C ASN A 71 9.49 21.80 4.88
N SER A 72 10.07 21.60 6.07
CA SER A 72 11.06 20.54 6.34
C SER A 72 10.53 19.11 6.21
N ASN A 73 9.21 18.92 6.14
CA ASN A 73 8.63 17.59 5.87
C ASN A 73 8.81 17.17 4.41
N VAL A 74 9.09 18.12 3.51
CA VAL A 74 9.31 17.84 2.09
C VAL A 74 10.80 17.55 1.84
N ILE A 75 11.11 16.26 1.76
CA ILE A 75 12.43 15.74 1.41
C ILE A 75 12.41 15.21 -0.02
N ILE A 76 13.35 15.63 -0.87
CA ILE A 76 13.47 15.20 -2.27
C ILE A 76 14.76 14.41 -2.40
N SER A 77 14.67 13.19 -2.93
CA SER A 77 15.82 12.29 -3.07
C SER A 77 16.11 11.99 -4.54
N PHE A 78 17.36 12.13 -4.94
CA PHE A 78 17.82 11.86 -6.31
C PHE A 78 19.31 11.49 -6.34
N GLN A 79 19.78 11.06 -7.50
CA GLN A 79 21.18 10.88 -7.82
C GLN A 79 21.69 12.11 -8.58
N TRP A 80 22.87 12.59 -8.21
CA TRP A 80 23.57 13.73 -8.81
C TRP A 80 24.83 13.24 -9.51
N ASP A 81 24.90 13.46 -10.83
CA ASP A 81 26.12 13.29 -11.61
C ASP A 81 26.90 14.60 -11.56
N ALA A 82 27.99 14.60 -10.80
CA ALA A 82 28.80 15.79 -10.60
C ALA A 82 29.55 16.23 -11.87
N ASN A 83 29.82 15.31 -12.79
CA ASN A 83 30.56 15.57 -14.02
C ASN A 83 29.64 16.21 -15.07
N ARG A 84 28.46 15.62 -15.26
CA ARG A 84 27.45 16.16 -16.18
C ARG A 84 26.61 17.28 -15.57
N LYS A 85 26.71 17.52 -14.27
CA LYS A 85 25.83 18.42 -13.50
C LYS A 85 24.34 18.09 -13.72
N ALA A 86 24.05 16.78 -13.74
CA ALA A 86 22.76 16.25 -14.13
C ALA A 86 22.10 15.49 -12.97
N LEU A 87 20.77 15.49 -12.97
CA LEU A 87 19.93 14.87 -11.93
C LEU A 87 19.30 13.59 -12.49
N TYR A 88 19.31 12.52 -11.70
CA TYR A 88 18.72 11.23 -12.05
C TYR A 88 17.83 10.73 -10.91
N LEU A 89 16.63 10.23 -11.22
CA LEU A 89 15.74 9.65 -10.20
C LEU A 89 16.05 8.14 -10.02
N PRO A 90 16.02 7.63 -8.77
CA PRO A 90 16.47 6.27 -8.46
C PRO A 90 15.68 5.11 -9.12
N LYS A 91 14.59 5.37 -9.87
CA LYS A 91 13.72 4.35 -10.48
C LYS A 91 13.03 4.79 -11.79
N GLY A 92 13.75 5.25 -12.81
CA GLY A 92 13.13 5.44 -14.14
C GLY A 92 14.07 5.90 -15.26
N LYS A 93 13.91 5.31 -16.46
CA LYS A 93 14.33 5.90 -17.74
C LYS A 93 13.16 6.76 -18.26
N HIS A 94 13.47 7.94 -18.79
CA HIS A 94 12.58 8.95 -19.41
C HIS A 94 12.10 10.09 -18.49
N GLU A 95 12.35 11.31 -18.99
CA GLU A 95 12.14 12.68 -18.48
C GLU A 95 12.12 12.91 -16.95
N VAL A 96 13.15 13.61 -16.49
CA VAL A 96 13.30 14.07 -15.12
C VAL A 96 12.24 15.14 -14.86
N ALA A 97 11.25 14.84 -14.02
CA ALA A 97 10.47 15.90 -13.36
C ALA A 97 11.46 16.78 -12.58
N SER A 98 11.48 18.10 -12.82
CA SER A 98 12.39 19.02 -12.14
C SER A 98 12.27 18.95 -10.61
N ILE A 99 13.31 19.34 -9.88
CA ILE A 99 13.30 19.38 -8.39
C ILE A 99 12.05 20.12 -7.90
N ASP A 100 11.71 21.25 -8.52
CA ASP A 100 10.52 22.04 -8.18
C ASP A 100 9.20 21.34 -8.50
N SER A 101 9.15 20.52 -9.56
CA SER A 101 7.96 19.69 -9.85
C SER A 101 7.74 18.65 -8.75
N ILE A 102 8.81 17.97 -8.32
CA ILE A 102 8.75 16.99 -7.25
C ILE A 102 8.39 17.67 -5.92
N ALA A 103 9.00 18.81 -5.62
CA ALA A 103 8.71 19.61 -4.43
C ALA A 103 7.22 20.01 -4.39
N ARG A 104 6.69 20.57 -5.48
CA ARG A 104 5.28 20.97 -5.58
C ARG A 104 4.32 19.80 -5.35
N LYS A 105 4.61 18.63 -5.94
CA LYS A 105 3.79 17.43 -5.73
C LYS A 105 3.82 16.97 -4.27
N LYS A 106 5.00 16.96 -3.64
CA LYS A 106 5.13 16.60 -2.22
C LYS A 106 4.44 17.61 -1.31
N LEU A 107 4.58 18.91 -1.56
CA LEU A 107 3.87 19.98 -0.85
C LEU A 107 2.36 19.84 -0.96
N SER A 108 1.85 19.61 -2.17
CA SER A 108 0.43 19.37 -2.45
C SER A 108 -0.10 18.19 -1.61
N ARG A 109 0.68 17.11 -1.54
CA ARG A 109 0.37 15.95 -0.68
C ARG A 109 0.39 16.27 0.81
N GLU A 110 1.39 16.98 1.31
CA GLU A 110 1.46 17.39 2.72
C GLU A 110 0.27 18.28 3.10
N ARG A 111 -0.14 19.19 2.22
CA ARG A 111 -1.35 20.01 2.40
C ARG A 111 -2.61 19.15 2.44
N MET A 112 -2.76 18.20 1.51
CA MET A 112 -3.89 17.26 1.52
C MET A 112 -3.95 16.43 2.81
N VAL A 113 -2.80 15.94 3.32
CA VAL A 113 -2.74 15.24 4.62
C VAL A 113 -3.13 16.16 5.77
N SER A 114 -2.67 17.41 5.76
CA SER A 114 -3.06 18.41 6.75
C SER A 114 -4.56 18.71 6.72
N ASP A 115 -5.16 18.83 5.55
CA ASP A 115 -6.58 19.08 5.39
C ASP A 115 -7.43 17.87 5.78
N LEU A 116 -6.95 16.65 5.50
CA LEU A 116 -7.56 15.43 6.05
C LEU A 116 -7.52 15.45 7.58
N LYS A 117 -6.37 15.78 8.19
CA LYS A 117 -6.24 15.87 9.65
C LYS A 117 -7.17 16.93 10.24
N LYS A 118 -7.28 18.09 9.59
CA LYS A 118 -8.17 19.17 10.02
C LYS A 118 -9.64 18.81 9.88
N SER A 119 -10.02 18.16 8.77
CA SER A 119 -11.39 17.73 8.49
C SER A 119 -11.85 16.67 9.49
N LEU A 120 -11.01 15.64 9.72
CA LEU A 120 -11.32 14.57 10.67
C LEU A 120 -11.21 15.02 12.13
N GLY A 121 -10.34 15.99 12.44
CA GLY A 121 -10.16 16.53 13.79
C GLY A 121 -9.69 15.47 14.78
N SER A 122 -10.24 15.49 15.99
CA SER A 122 -9.91 14.54 17.08
C SER A 122 -10.34 13.10 16.78
N ASN A 123 -11.12 12.86 15.72
CA ASN A 123 -11.53 11.52 15.33
C ASN A 123 -10.36 10.68 14.80
N ALA A 124 -9.31 11.32 14.27
CA ALA A 124 -8.15 10.65 13.70
C ALA A 124 -6.92 10.86 14.58
N LEU A 125 -6.41 9.78 15.19
CA LEU A 125 -5.15 9.81 15.93
C LEU A 125 -3.96 10.04 15.01
N ASN A 126 -3.99 9.42 13.83
CA ASN A 126 -2.96 9.58 12.82
C ASN A 126 -3.53 9.39 11.42
N ILE A 127 -2.97 10.12 10.47
CA ILE A 127 -3.26 9.98 9.04
C ILE A 127 -1.93 9.96 8.31
N SER A 128 -1.73 8.94 7.49
CA SER A 128 -0.61 8.85 6.57
C SER A 128 -1.08 8.42 5.19
N ILE A 129 -0.27 8.70 4.18
CA ILE A 129 -0.55 8.30 2.79
C ILE A 129 0.63 7.51 2.27
N ASP A 130 0.36 6.28 1.84
CA ASP A 130 1.24 5.52 0.94
C ASP A 130 0.70 5.62 -0.49
N ARG A 131 1.53 5.27 -1.48
CA ARG A 131 1.31 5.41 -2.93
C ARG A 131 -0.13 5.19 -3.42
N SER A 132 -0.86 4.28 -2.80
CA SER A 132 -2.24 3.92 -3.18
C SER A 132 -3.21 3.83 -2.00
N TYR A 133 -2.79 4.15 -0.78
CA TYR A 133 -3.60 3.97 0.43
C TYR A 133 -3.55 5.20 1.33
N ILE A 134 -4.70 5.54 1.89
CA ILE A 134 -4.81 6.44 3.04
C ILE A 134 -4.86 5.55 4.27
N ASN A 135 -3.94 5.69 5.21
CA ASN A 135 -3.97 4.94 6.46
C ASN A 135 -4.48 5.87 7.57
N LEU A 136 -5.61 5.49 8.16
CA LEU A 136 -6.30 6.22 9.20
C LEU A 136 -6.25 5.40 10.49
N CYS A 137 -5.62 5.96 11.53
CA CYS A 137 -5.62 5.37 12.86
C CYS A 137 -6.69 6.05 13.71
N LEU A 138 -7.59 5.25 14.29
CA LEU A 138 -8.65 5.68 15.19
C LEU A 138 -8.38 5.22 16.62
N ASP A 139 -9.09 5.78 17.60
CA ASP A 139 -9.01 5.29 18.98
C ASP A 139 -9.56 3.87 19.15
N ARG A 140 -10.62 3.55 18.41
CA ARG A 140 -11.38 2.29 18.49
C ARG A 140 -11.94 1.90 17.13
N GLU A 141 -12.41 0.67 17.01
CA GLU A 141 -13.11 0.23 15.80
C GLU A 141 -14.36 1.11 15.58
N PRO A 142 -14.59 1.60 14.35
CA PRO A 142 -15.70 2.48 14.07
C PRO A 142 -17.01 1.72 13.92
N GLU A 143 -18.11 2.40 14.23
CA GLU A 143 -19.48 1.97 13.88
C GLU A 143 -19.86 2.50 12.50
N ILE A 144 -20.96 1.99 11.92
CA ILE A 144 -21.33 2.29 10.54
C ILE A 144 -21.66 3.77 10.31
N ASP A 145 -22.41 4.41 11.21
CA ASP A 145 -22.75 5.83 11.08
C ASP A 145 -21.50 6.72 11.07
N PHE A 146 -20.48 6.31 11.82
CA PHE A 146 -19.20 6.99 11.84
C PHE A 146 -18.39 6.76 10.57
N ILE A 147 -18.43 5.55 9.98
CA ILE A 147 -17.83 5.27 8.67
C ILE A 147 -18.43 6.17 7.59
N ASP A 148 -19.74 6.36 7.57
CA ASP A 148 -20.40 7.19 6.57
C ASP A 148 -19.97 8.66 6.68
N SER A 149 -19.95 9.19 7.92
CA SER A 149 -19.43 10.53 8.19
C SER A 149 -17.96 10.67 7.79
N LEU A 150 -17.10 9.70 8.13
CA LEU A 150 -15.69 9.67 7.73
C LEU A 150 -15.56 9.69 6.21
N SER A 151 -16.35 8.89 5.50
CA SER A 151 -16.29 8.80 4.04
C SER A 151 -16.61 10.14 3.38
N ILE A 152 -17.64 10.84 3.85
CA ILE A 152 -18.02 12.16 3.35
C ILE A 152 -16.89 13.17 3.59
N GLN A 153 -16.31 13.19 4.80
CA GLN A 153 -15.22 14.10 5.13
C GLN A 153 -13.96 13.87 4.29
N ILE A 154 -13.58 12.59 4.10
CA ILE A 154 -12.45 12.22 3.25
C ILE A 154 -12.73 12.60 1.80
N LYS A 155 -13.91 12.26 1.27
CA LYS A 155 -14.32 12.60 -0.09
C LYS A 155 -14.21 14.11 -0.35
N ASN A 156 -14.76 14.94 0.53
CA ASN A 156 -14.75 16.39 0.40
C ASN A 156 -13.33 16.98 0.35
N VAL A 157 -12.38 16.37 1.05
CA VAL A 157 -10.97 16.77 0.96
C VAL A 157 -10.37 16.30 -0.36
N LEU A 158 -10.55 15.03 -0.75
CA LEU A 158 -9.98 14.49 -1.99
C LEU A 158 -10.45 15.23 -3.25
N GLU A 159 -11.68 15.73 -3.26
CA GLU A 159 -12.23 16.54 -4.37
C GLU A 159 -11.48 17.88 -4.58
N GLN A 160 -10.79 18.39 -3.57
CA GLN A 160 -9.98 19.61 -3.67
C GLN A 160 -8.59 19.35 -4.27
N TYR A 161 -8.20 18.08 -4.39
CA TYR A 161 -6.86 17.66 -4.83
C TYR A 161 -6.91 16.66 -6.00
N PRO A 162 -7.62 16.96 -7.11
CA PRO A 162 -7.76 16.02 -8.23
C PRO A 162 -6.43 15.66 -8.91
N GLN A 163 -5.42 16.52 -8.82
CA GLN A 163 -4.05 16.26 -9.29
C GLN A 163 -3.28 15.25 -8.42
N GLU A 164 -3.65 15.09 -7.15
CA GLU A 164 -3.02 14.12 -6.25
C GLU A 164 -3.79 12.80 -6.18
N TRP A 165 -5.11 12.88 -6.17
CA TRP A 165 -5.98 11.74 -6.03
C TRP A 165 -7.21 11.87 -6.93
N ASN A 166 -7.21 11.16 -8.05
CA ASN A 166 -8.34 11.10 -8.98
C ASN A 166 -8.95 9.72 -9.17
N THR A 167 -8.49 8.77 -8.39
CA THR A 167 -9.00 7.41 -8.40
C THR A 167 -9.80 7.10 -7.15
N GLU A 168 -10.41 5.92 -7.12
CA GLU A 168 -10.81 5.26 -5.88
C GLU A 168 -9.72 5.38 -4.81
N ALA A 169 -10.10 5.85 -3.62
CA ALA A 169 -9.25 5.86 -2.44
C ALA A 169 -9.56 4.66 -1.56
N ARG A 170 -8.51 3.93 -1.20
CA ARG A 170 -8.58 2.83 -0.23
C ARG A 170 -8.08 3.34 1.11
N VAL A 171 -9.00 3.46 2.05
CA VAL A 171 -8.71 3.96 3.40
C VAL A 171 -8.59 2.76 4.33
N ASN A 172 -7.37 2.43 4.73
CA ASN A 172 -7.11 1.41 5.74
C ASN A 172 -7.42 2.00 7.12
N ILE A 173 -8.28 1.32 7.89
CA ILE A 173 -8.70 1.81 9.21
C ILE A 173 -8.07 0.93 10.29
N SER A 174 -6.99 1.43 10.88
CA SER A 174 -6.35 0.83 12.05
C SER A 174 -6.88 1.46 13.34
N THR A 175 -6.51 0.86 14.47
CA THR A 175 -6.80 1.44 15.79
C THR A 175 -5.51 1.58 16.60
N SER A 176 -5.53 2.39 17.66
CA SER A 176 -4.43 2.49 18.62
C SER A 176 -3.97 1.13 19.17
N LYS A 177 -4.86 0.13 19.21
CA LYS A 177 -4.58 -1.23 19.69
C LYS A 177 -4.11 -2.19 18.58
N ASN A 178 -4.47 -1.92 17.32
CA ASN A 178 -4.26 -2.83 16.20
C ASN A 178 -3.68 -2.08 15.01
N GLU A 179 -2.37 -2.26 14.76
CA GLU A 179 -1.67 -1.63 13.64
C GLU A 179 -2.27 -2.04 12.28
N THR A 180 -2.60 -3.34 12.14
CA THR A 180 -3.29 -3.83 10.94
C THR A 180 -4.79 -3.82 11.15
N GLY A 181 -5.43 -2.79 10.59
CA GLY A 181 -6.86 -2.59 10.61
C GLY A 181 -7.68 -3.76 10.05
N PHE A 182 -8.81 -4.07 10.68
CA PHE A 182 -9.78 -5.06 10.18
C PHE A 182 -10.62 -4.51 9.02
N LEU A 183 -10.88 -3.20 9.01
CA LEU A 183 -11.75 -2.54 8.04
C LEU A 183 -10.94 -1.74 7.02
N GLN A 184 -11.42 -1.73 5.78
CA GLN A 184 -10.98 -0.84 4.73
C GLN A 184 -12.20 -0.16 4.13
N LEU A 185 -12.16 1.16 3.97
CA LEU A 185 -13.23 1.95 3.37
C LEU A 185 -12.86 2.35 1.94
N ILE A 186 -13.81 2.24 1.03
CA ILE A 186 -13.71 2.73 -0.35
C ILE A 186 -14.34 4.11 -0.43
N VAL A 187 -13.53 5.12 -0.75
CA VAL A 187 -14.00 6.48 -0.98
C VAL A 187 -13.79 6.82 -2.46
N LYS A 188 -14.86 7.27 -3.13
CA LYS A 188 -14.81 7.69 -4.53
C LYS A 188 -14.94 9.21 -4.63
N PRO A 189 -13.90 9.93 -5.09
CA PRO A 189 -14.00 11.34 -5.43
C PRO A 189 -14.99 11.57 -6.59
N LYS A 190 -15.65 12.73 -6.66
CA LYS A 190 -16.63 13.02 -7.74
C LYS A 190 -16.06 12.94 -9.16
N HIS A 191 -14.77 13.20 -9.35
CA HIS A 191 -14.09 13.12 -10.64
C HIS A 191 -13.62 11.72 -11.04
N TYR A 192 -13.91 10.70 -10.23
CA TYR A 192 -13.57 9.33 -10.53
C TYR A 192 -14.66 8.66 -11.40
N ASP A 193 -14.28 8.25 -12.62
CA ASP A 193 -15.10 7.45 -13.52
C ASP A 193 -14.54 6.02 -13.60
N ASP A 194 -15.29 5.05 -13.09
CA ASP A 194 -14.94 3.63 -13.13
C ASP A 194 -15.79 2.78 -14.07
N SER A 195 -16.52 3.40 -14.98
CA SER A 195 -17.37 2.71 -15.98
C SER A 195 -16.62 1.62 -16.76
N ASN A 196 -15.33 1.84 -17.03
CA ASN A 196 -14.47 0.91 -17.78
C ASN A 196 -13.73 -0.12 -16.92
N LEU A 197 -13.90 -0.11 -15.59
CA LEU A 197 -13.21 -1.06 -14.72
C LEU A 197 -13.99 -2.38 -14.61
N LYS A 198 -13.23 -3.48 -14.62
CA LYS A 198 -13.77 -4.84 -14.41
C LYS A 198 -14.38 -5.04 -13.03
N GLU A 199 -13.92 -4.27 -12.04
CA GLU A 199 -14.44 -4.30 -10.68
C GLU A 199 -14.81 -2.88 -10.28
N GLN A 200 -16.11 -2.65 -10.09
CA GLN A 200 -16.65 -1.36 -9.67
C GLN A 200 -17.18 -1.52 -8.24
N PHE A 201 -16.55 -0.84 -7.28
CA PHE A 201 -17.02 -0.84 -5.90
C PHE A 201 -18.13 0.19 -5.71
N LYS A 202 -19.07 -0.07 -4.78
CA LYS A 202 -20.01 0.98 -4.37
C LYS A 202 -19.23 2.10 -3.66
N PRO A 203 -19.62 3.38 -3.83
CA PRO A 203 -19.11 4.45 -2.96
C PRO A 203 -19.36 4.10 -1.49
N ASN A 204 -18.42 4.42 -0.61
CA ASN A 204 -18.48 4.18 0.83
C ASN A 204 -18.50 2.68 1.22
N ALA A 205 -18.18 1.77 0.30
CA ALA A 205 -18.17 0.35 0.62
C ALA A 205 -17.10 0.04 1.68
N VAL A 206 -17.48 -0.75 2.68
CA VAL A 206 -16.60 -1.28 3.71
C VAL A 206 -16.19 -2.69 3.33
N LEU A 207 -14.88 -2.91 3.23
CA LEU A 207 -14.23 -4.18 3.00
C LEU A 207 -13.59 -4.67 4.30
N VAL A 208 -13.40 -5.99 4.34
CA VAL A 208 -12.62 -6.64 5.39
C VAL A 208 -11.19 -6.85 4.90
N ASN A 209 -10.22 -6.37 5.67
CA ASN A 209 -8.84 -6.80 5.54
C ASN A 209 -8.70 -8.19 6.18
N ALA A 210 -9.07 -9.19 5.39
CA ALA A 210 -9.13 -10.58 5.82
C ALA A 210 -7.75 -11.18 6.14
N PHE A 211 -6.65 -10.55 5.72
CA PHE A 211 -5.30 -11.07 5.91
C PHE A 211 -4.46 -10.08 6.71
N GLY A 212 -4.02 -10.50 7.90
CA GLY A 212 -3.11 -9.72 8.74
C GLY A 212 -3.77 -8.97 9.90
N SER A 213 -5.10 -8.87 9.96
CA SER A 213 -5.77 -8.33 11.15
C SER A 213 -6.00 -9.42 12.21
N GLU A 214 -5.82 -9.06 13.48
CA GLU A 214 -6.04 -9.97 14.61
C GLU A 214 -7.49 -10.48 14.65
N LYS A 215 -8.46 -9.58 14.38
CA LYS A 215 -9.88 -9.92 14.32
C LYS A 215 -10.20 -10.93 13.23
N ALA A 216 -9.65 -10.79 12.02
CA ALA A 216 -9.84 -11.79 10.97
C ALA A 216 -9.21 -13.14 11.35
N THR A 217 -8.08 -13.12 12.06
CA THR A 217 -7.41 -14.33 12.56
C THR A 217 -8.28 -15.05 13.60
N ASP A 218 -8.82 -14.33 14.59
CA ASP A 218 -9.70 -14.90 15.62
C ASP A 218 -10.99 -15.49 15.01
N VAL A 219 -11.64 -14.75 14.11
CA VAL A 219 -12.81 -15.24 13.34
C VAL A 219 -12.49 -16.55 12.62
N THR A 220 -11.36 -16.57 11.91
CA THR A 220 -10.92 -17.74 11.14
C THR A 220 -10.70 -18.94 12.05
N GLN A 221 -10.01 -18.76 13.18
CA GLN A 221 -9.76 -19.82 14.15
C GLN A 221 -11.05 -20.39 14.75
N LYS A 222 -12.03 -19.54 15.09
CA LYS A 222 -13.34 -19.98 15.63
C LYS A 222 -14.17 -20.76 14.62
N ILE A 223 -14.19 -20.32 13.36
CA ILE A 223 -14.84 -21.08 12.28
C ILE A 223 -14.12 -22.42 12.09
N PHE A 224 -12.79 -22.43 12.13
CA PHE A 224 -12.02 -23.66 11.99
C PHE A 224 -12.33 -24.63 13.12
N LYS A 225 -12.34 -24.21 14.39
CA LYS A 225 -12.76 -25.06 15.53
C LYS A 225 -14.13 -25.72 15.31
N THR A 226 -15.09 -24.96 14.77
CA THR A 226 -16.42 -25.48 14.44
C THR A 226 -16.38 -26.56 13.35
N LEU A 227 -15.42 -26.47 12.43
CA LEU A 227 -15.20 -27.42 11.32
C LEU A 227 -14.31 -28.63 11.67
N GLU A 228 -13.57 -28.62 12.80
CA GLU A 228 -12.53 -29.61 13.15
C GLU A 228 -12.97 -31.06 13.02
N LYS A 229 -14.25 -31.37 13.28
CA LYS A 229 -14.77 -32.74 13.20
C LYS A 229 -14.93 -33.28 11.77
N ARG A 230 -14.74 -32.47 10.72
CA ARG A 230 -15.20 -32.80 9.36
C ARG A 230 -14.18 -32.58 8.24
N THR A 231 -12.97 -32.08 8.52
CA THR A 231 -12.05 -31.57 7.48
C THR A 231 -10.57 -31.74 7.82
N ARG A 232 -9.71 -32.03 6.83
CA ARG A 232 -8.24 -32.18 7.00
C ARG A 232 -7.47 -30.87 6.85
N SER A 233 -7.75 -30.13 5.79
CA SER A 233 -7.14 -28.83 5.49
C SER A 233 -8.20 -27.75 5.40
N ARG A 234 -7.84 -26.53 5.81
CA ARG A 234 -8.74 -25.36 5.87
C ARG A 234 -7.97 -24.08 5.53
N GLN A 235 -8.54 -23.26 4.66
CA GLN A 235 -8.00 -21.95 4.31
C GLN A 235 -9.14 -20.94 4.18
N MET A 236 -9.01 -19.78 4.81
CA MET A 236 -9.93 -18.67 4.55
C MET A 236 -9.73 -18.15 3.13
N LEU A 237 -10.84 -18.00 2.39
CA LEU A 237 -10.82 -17.44 1.05
C LEU A 237 -11.20 -15.97 1.03
N LYS A 238 -12.29 -15.61 1.72
CA LYS A 238 -12.85 -14.27 1.67
C LYS A 238 -13.76 -14.02 2.87
N MET A 239 -13.82 -12.76 3.31
CA MET A 239 -14.82 -12.27 4.24
C MET A 239 -15.60 -11.12 3.58
N TRP A 240 -16.91 -11.10 3.80
CA TRP A 240 -17.80 -10.00 3.46
C TRP A 240 -18.47 -9.51 4.74
N ILE A 241 -18.58 -8.20 4.87
CA ILE A 241 -19.16 -7.53 6.02
C ILE A 241 -20.48 -6.88 5.63
N ASN A 242 -21.44 -6.91 6.55
CA ASN A 242 -22.69 -6.23 6.38
C ASN A 242 -22.46 -4.71 6.47
N GLN A 243 -22.81 -4.01 5.41
CA GLN A 243 -22.66 -2.56 5.23
C GLN A 243 -23.61 -1.74 6.13
N GLN A 244 -24.51 -2.40 6.87
CA GLN A 244 -25.41 -1.78 7.85
C GLN A 244 -25.12 -2.27 9.28
N ASN A 245 -24.34 -3.35 9.44
CA ASN A 245 -23.96 -3.89 10.74
C ASN A 245 -22.57 -4.54 10.67
N LEU A 246 -21.54 -3.80 11.07
CA LEU A 246 -20.14 -4.23 10.98
C LEU A 246 -19.79 -5.46 11.83
N ASN A 247 -20.71 -5.93 12.68
CA ASN A 247 -20.56 -7.16 13.44
C ASN A 247 -21.02 -8.40 12.68
N ASP A 248 -21.77 -8.27 11.58
CA ASP A 248 -22.26 -9.42 10.83
C ASP A 248 -21.37 -9.69 9.60
N LEU A 249 -20.83 -10.90 9.53
CA LEU A 249 -19.95 -11.35 8.46
C LEU A 249 -20.50 -12.58 7.74
N TYR A 250 -20.18 -12.66 6.45
CA TYR A 250 -20.08 -13.91 5.73
C TYR A 250 -18.61 -14.28 5.50
N VAL A 251 -18.24 -15.52 5.75
CA VAL A 251 -16.87 -16.01 5.58
C VAL A 251 -16.86 -17.25 4.71
N ALA A 252 -16.14 -17.20 3.60
CA ALA A 252 -15.86 -18.35 2.76
C ALA A 252 -14.57 -19.02 3.21
N VAL A 253 -14.64 -20.31 3.54
CA VAL A 253 -13.52 -21.15 3.95
C VAL A 253 -13.42 -22.32 2.99
N GLU A 254 -12.30 -22.45 2.31
CA GLU A 254 -11.94 -23.66 1.58
C GLU A 254 -11.62 -24.76 2.56
N VAL A 255 -12.14 -25.94 2.28
CA VAL A 255 -11.90 -27.13 3.08
C VAL A 255 -11.62 -28.33 2.22
N GLU A 256 -10.79 -29.21 2.76
CA GLU A 256 -10.65 -30.58 2.30
C GLU A 256 -11.49 -31.48 3.21
N LYS A 257 -12.52 -32.11 2.64
CA LYS A 257 -13.40 -33.03 3.36
C LYS A 257 -12.94 -34.47 3.16
N GLN A 258 -12.86 -35.18 4.29
CA GLN A 258 -12.61 -36.61 4.32
C GLN A 258 -13.93 -37.37 4.14
N ASN A 259 -13.94 -38.37 3.27
CA ASN A 259 -15.08 -39.25 3.10
C ASN A 259 -15.05 -40.22 4.26
N PRO A 260 -16.12 -40.29 5.06
CA PRO A 260 -16.18 -41.23 6.17
C PRO A 260 -15.98 -42.69 5.76
N ARG A 261 -16.15 -43.03 4.47
CA ARG A 261 -15.97 -44.38 3.92
C ARG A 261 -14.64 -44.61 3.17
N ALA A 262 -13.80 -43.58 3.00
CA ALA A 262 -12.52 -43.73 2.32
C ALA A 262 -11.37 -43.96 3.34
N PRO A 263 -10.27 -44.63 2.94
CA PRO A 263 -9.08 -44.79 3.78
C PRO A 263 -8.64 -43.45 4.38
N LYS A 264 -8.12 -43.48 5.62
CA LYS A 264 -7.75 -42.29 6.40
C LYS A 264 -6.75 -41.34 5.75
N ASN A 265 -6.17 -41.71 4.60
CA ASN A 265 -5.13 -40.96 3.91
C ASN A 265 -5.59 -40.34 2.57
N LEU A 266 -6.80 -40.64 2.08
CA LEU A 266 -7.27 -40.08 0.79
C LEU A 266 -8.28 -38.92 0.98
N PRO A 267 -8.04 -37.73 0.41
CA PRO A 267 -9.04 -36.68 0.24
C PRO A 267 -10.17 -37.19 -0.64
N THR A 268 -11.39 -36.72 -0.45
CA THR A 268 -12.53 -37.18 -1.27
C THR A 268 -13.43 -36.08 -1.80
N SER A 269 -13.32 -34.87 -1.27
CA SER A 269 -13.90 -33.70 -1.91
C SER A 269 -13.21 -32.44 -1.40
N TYR A 270 -12.98 -31.51 -2.32
CA TYR A 270 -12.58 -30.15 -2.02
C TYR A 270 -13.78 -29.24 -2.27
N GLY A 271 -13.92 -28.22 -1.44
CA GLY A 271 -15.01 -27.29 -1.59
C GLY A 271 -14.90 -26.12 -0.64
N VAL A 272 -15.93 -25.30 -0.64
CA VAL A 272 -16.01 -24.09 0.17
C VAL A 272 -17.17 -24.23 1.14
N TYR A 273 -16.93 -23.95 2.42
CA TYR A 273 -17.98 -23.62 3.36
C TYR A 273 -18.21 -22.12 3.36
N LEU A 274 -19.47 -21.70 3.23
CA LEU A 274 -19.90 -20.34 3.57
C LEU A 274 -20.45 -20.35 5.00
N ALA A 275 -19.81 -19.58 5.88
CA ALA A 275 -20.23 -19.35 7.25
C ALA A 275 -20.90 -17.98 7.39
N LYS A 276 -22.06 -17.91 8.07
CA LYS A 276 -22.55 -16.64 8.64
C LYS A 276 -22.03 -16.52 10.07
N TRP A 277 -21.42 -15.40 10.41
CA TRP A 277 -20.81 -15.16 11.71
C TRP A 277 -21.23 -13.80 12.27
N ASN A 278 -21.43 -13.73 13.58
CA ASN A 278 -21.71 -12.50 14.31
C ASN A 278 -20.58 -12.21 15.32
N ALA A 279 -20.05 -10.99 15.29
CA ALA A 279 -18.89 -10.57 16.06
C ALA A 279 -19.16 -10.29 17.52
N LYS A 280 -20.37 -9.85 17.82
CA LYS A 280 -20.76 -9.47 19.18
C LYS A 280 -20.89 -10.71 20.05
N ASP A 281 -21.52 -11.75 19.50
CA ASP A 281 -21.82 -12.99 20.23
C ASP A 281 -20.87 -14.14 19.85
N PHE A 282 -19.89 -13.87 18.98
CA PHE A 282 -18.89 -14.82 18.48
C PHE A 282 -19.45 -16.14 17.94
N LYS A 283 -20.65 -16.10 17.35
CA LYS A 283 -21.42 -17.29 16.97
C LYS A 283 -21.39 -17.53 15.46
N VAL A 284 -21.24 -18.80 15.06
CA VAL A 284 -21.42 -19.26 13.68
C VAL A 284 -22.85 -19.77 13.53
N ASP A 285 -23.69 -19.05 12.80
CA ASP A 285 -25.13 -19.34 12.72
C ASP A 285 -25.48 -20.35 11.62
N LYS A 286 -24.72 -20.37 10.52
CA LYS A 286 -25.03 -21.21 9.36
C LYS A 286 -23.76 -21.58 8.59
N LEU A 287 -23.64 -22.85 8.20
CA LEU A 287 -22.59 -23.37 7.31
C LEU A 287 -23.22 -24.06 6.10
N ARG A 288 -22.82 -23.68 4.88
CA ARG A 288 -23.24 -24.34 3.63
C ARG A 288 -22.03 -24.76 2.80
N PHE A 289 -22.00 -26.00 2.32
CA PHE A 289 -20.89 -26.57 1.53
C PHE A 289 -21.14 -26.46 0.02
N PHE A 290 -20.10 -26.13 -0.74
CA PHE A 290 -20.10 -26.05 -2.21
C PHE A 290 -18.92 -26.87 -2.75
N ASN A 291 -19.17 -27.83 -3.65
CA ASN A 291 -18.16 -28.75 -4.17
C ASN A 291 -17.53 -28.24 -5.47
N TYR A 292 -16.19 -28.28 -5.58
CA TYR A 292 -15.47 -27.89 -6.79
C TYR A 292 -15.73 -28.76 -8.01
N ALA A 293 -16.31 -29.95 -7.85
CA ALA A 293 -16.69 -30.82 -8.98
C ALA A 293 -17.65 -30.14 -9.98
N SER A 294 -18.31 -29.05 -9.58
CA SER A 294 -19.29 -28.32 -10.40
C SER A 294 -18.83 -26.93 -10.85
N ILE A 295 -17.80 -26.35 -10.22
CA ILE A 295 -17.38 -24.96 -10.45
C ILE A 295 -15.99 -24.71 -9.84
N SER A 296 -15.16 -23.93 -10.53
CA SER A 296 -13.80 -23.61 -10.07
C SER A 296 -13.78 -22.79 -8.77
N LYS A 297 -12.66 -22.78 -8.04
CA LYS A 297 -12.49 -21.97 -6.82
C LYS A 297 -12.85 -20.50 -6.99
N ARG A 298 -12.34 -19.86 -8.04
CA ARG A 298 -12.67 -18.47 -8.38
C ARG A 298 -14.17 -18.32 -8.72
N GLY A 299 -14.72 -19.28 -9.48
CA GLY A 299 -16.13 -19.31 -9.81
C GLY A 299 -17.03 -19.42 -8.58
N ILE A 300 -16.66 -20.22 -7.57
CA ILE A 300 -17.43 -20.31 -6.31
C ILE A 300 -17.47 -18.98 -5.60
N VAL A 301 -16.32 -18.30 -5.43
CA VAL A 301 -16.31 -17.00 -4.74
C VAL A 301 -17.16 -15.98 -5.49
N GLN A 302 -17.05 -15.88 -6.82
CA GLN A 302 -17.88 -14.98 -7.62
C GLN A 302 -19.37 -15.34 -7.56
N PHE A 303 -19.71 -16.63 -7.61
CA PHE A 303 -21.07 -17.11 -7.45
C PHE A 303 -21.65 -16.76 -6.08
N LEU A 304 -20.86 -16.93 -5.02
CA LEU A 304 -21.25 -16.56 -3.67
C LEU A 304 -21.51 -15.06 -3.57
N GLU A 305 -20.61 -14.21 -4.09
CA GLU A 305 -20.77 -12.75 -4.10
C GLU A 305 -22.09 -12.32 -4.74
N GLY A 306 -22.43 -12.87 -5.91
CA GLY A 306 -23.70 -12.56 -6.60
C GLY A 306 -24.95 -13.09 -5.89
N ARG A 307 -24.81 -13.90 -4.84
CA ARG A 307 -25.91 -14.48 -4.05
C ARG A 307 -25.97 -13.96 -2.61
N LEU A 308 -25.03 -13.11 -2.21
CA LEU A 308 -25.08 -12.48 -0.90
C LEU A 308 -26.29 -11.53 -0.82
N PRO A 309 -26.89 -11.37 0.38
CA PRO A 309 -27.89 -10.34 0.60
C PRO A 309 -27.34 -8.97 0.22
N GLU A 310 -28.20 -8.06 -0.25
CA GLU A 310 -27.83 -6.73 -0.74
C GLU A 310 -26.92 -5.96 0.24
N ALA A 311 -27.22 -6.07 1.54
CA ALA A 311 -26.46 -5.44 2.61
C ALA A 311 -24.99 -5.93 2.72
N TYR A 312 -24.56 -6.97 2.02
CA TYR A 312 -23.16 -7.42 1.96
C TYR A 312 -22.51 -7.17 0.59
N GLN A 313 -23.28 -6.70 -0.40
CA GLN A 313 -22.80 -6.49 -1.75
C GLN A 313 -22.03 -5.16 -1.82
N ILE A 314 -20.73 -5.26 -2.02
CA ILE A 314 -19.79 -4.13 -2.09
C ILE A 314 -19.52 -3.64 -3.52
N ARG A 315 -20.09 -4.31 -4.53
CA ARG A 315 -19.88 -4.00 -5.96
C ARG A 315 -21.15 -3.50 -6.62
N THR A 316 -21.01 -2.67 -7.64
CA THR A 316 -22.05 -2.42 -8.63
C THR A 316 -21.97 -3.50 -9.70
N TYR A 317 -23.08 -4.20 -9.91
CA TYR A 317 -23.22 -5.14 -11.02
C TYR A 317 -23.97 -4.41 -12.12
N THR A 318 -23.29 -4.08 -13.22
CA THR A 318 -23.97 -3.68 -14.46
C THR A 318 -24.59 -4.93 -15.08
N ASN A 319 -25.90 -4.93 -15.27
CA ASN A 319 -26.63 -5.98 -15.98
C ASN A 319 -26.22 -6.06 -17.45
#